data_AF-B0DT67-F1
#
_entry.id   AF-B0DT67-F1
#
_cell.length_a   1.000
_cell.length_b   1.000
_cell.length_c   1.000
_cell.angle_alpha   90.00
_cell.angle_beta   90.00
_cell.angle_gamma   90.00
#
_symmetry.space_group_name_H-M   'P 1'
#
loop_
_entity.id
_entity.type
_entity.pdbx_description
1 polymer ?
#
loop_
_entity_poly.entity_id
_entity_poly.type
_entity_poly.pdbx_seq_one_letter_code
_entity_poly.pdbx_strand_id
1 'polypeptide(L)'
;MGDDGAEGVHIEEVDEFDEVFGNGADFMDIHLPGDPALSARETVLLKKLDEKLNAITFQLCDCCLEEGFDLNVVDGTCSRCRNNKGDPVKKWSSENKVNPALEVPLCLRGLTDMEDMVIARVKSYMQDRWTKG
;
A
#
# COMPACT_ATOMS: atom_id res chain seq x y z
N MET A 1 -74.72 8.74 -19.29
CA MET A 1 -74.11 8.10 -18.12
C MET A 1 -74.29 6.60 -18.32
N GLY A 2 -73.46 5.84 -19.03
CA GLY A 2 -72.05 6.01 -19.37
C GLY A 2 -71.18 5.38 -18.30
N ASP A 3 -70.97 4.06 -18.35
CA ASP A 3 -69.69 3.38 -18.13
C ASP A 3 -69.85 1.87 -18.44
N ASP A 4 -69.36 1.43 -19.61
CA ASP A 4 -69.25 0.02 -19.99
C ASP A 4 -67.83 -0.43 -19.64
N GLY A 5 -67.69 -1.14 -18.52
CA GLY A 5 -66.41 -1.67 -18.04
C GLY A 5 -65.90 -2.78 -18.97
N ALA A 6 -64.95 -2.44 -19.84
CA ALA A 6 -64.19 -3.42 -20.61
C ALA A 6 -63.12 -4.05 -19.71
N GLU A 7 -63.38 -5.28 -19.22
CA GLU A 7 -62.34 -6.14 -18.64
C GLU A 7 -61.40 -6.61 -19.75
N GLY A 8 -60.26 -5.94 -19.90
CA GLY A 8 -59.17 -6.41 -20.74
C GLY A 8 -58.42 -7.55 -20.06
N VAL A 9 -58.30 -8.69 -20.73
CA VAL A 9 -57.41 -9.77 -20.30
C VAL A 9 -55.97 -9.32 -20.55
N HIS A 10 -55.21 -9.16 -19.47
CA HIS A 10 -53.77 -8.89 -19.55
C HIS A 10 -53.09 -10.19 -19.98
N ILE A 11 -52.71 -10.29 -21.25
CA ILE A 11 -51.90 -11.40 -21.76
C ILE A 11 -50.45 -11.04 -21.43
N GLU A 12 -49.92 -11.60 -20.35
CA GLU A 12 -48.47 -11.68 -20.18
C GLU A 12 -47.98 -12.74 -21.18
N GLU A 13 -47.44 -12.28 -22.31
CA GLU A 13 -46.68 -13.16 -23.20
C GLU A 13 -45.39 -13.55 -22.46
N VAL A 14 -45.46 -14.63 -21.69
CA VAL A 14 -44.28 -15.28 -21.12
C VAL A 14 -43.61 -16.01 -22.27
N ASP A 15 -42.45 -15.52 -22.70
CA ASP A 15 -41.65 -16.17 -23.72
C ASP A 15 -41.14 -17.51 -23.16
N GLU A 16 -41.61 -18.63 -23.72
CA GLU A 16 -41.25 -19.99 -23.29
C GLU A 16 -39.73 -20.23 -23.39
N PHE A 17 -39.03 -19.43 -24.20
CA PHE A 17 -37.57 -19.50 -24.31
C PHE A 17 -36.83 -18.74 -23.19
N ASP A 18 -37.47 -17.83 -22.45
CA ASP A 18 -36.85 -17.13 -21.31
C ASP A 18 -36.55 -18.10 -20.16
N GLU A 19 -37.37 -19.13 -19.96
CA GLU A 19 -37.11 -20.18 -18.97
C GLU A 19 -35.89 -21.05 -19.33
N VAL A 20 -35.58 -21.17 -20.62
CA VAL A 20 -34.51 -22.06 -21.14
C VAL A 20 -33.20 -21.32 -21.33
N PHE A 21 -33.25 -20.09 -21.85
CA PHE A 21 -32.07 -19.32 -22.26
C PHE A 21 -31.80 -18.10 -21.36
N GLY A 22 -32.69 -17.81 -20.40
CA GLY A 22 -32.66 -16.58 -19.61
C GLY A 22 -33.13 -15.38 -20.42
N ASN A 23 -33.50 -14.30 -19.73
CA ASN A 23 -34.04 -13.06 -20.32
C ASN A 23 -33.05 -12.25 -21.20
N GLY A 24 -31.92 -12.85 -21.60
CA GLY A 24 -30.88 -12.22 -22.41
C GLY A 24 -30.11 -11.07 -21.75
N ALA A 25 -30.46 -10.67 -20.50
CA ALA A 25 -29.82 -9.54 -19.83
C ALA A 25 -28.32 -9.77 -19.58
N ASP A 26 -27.93 -11.03 -19.35
CA ASP A 26 -26.55 -11.44 -19.12
C ASP A 26 -25.65 -11.27 -20.38
N PHE A 27 -26.25 -11.13 -21.57
CA PHE A 27 -25.52 -10.88 -22.82
C PHE A 27 -25.34 -9.39 -23.14
N MET A 28 -25.86 -8.48 -22.30
CA MET A 28 -25.72 -7.03 -22.50
C MET A 28 -24.44 -6.46 -21.87
N ASP A 29 -23.64 -7.28 -21.18
CA ASP A 29 -22.30 -6.94 -20.66
C ASP A 29 -21.18 -7.27 -21.68
N ILE A 30 -21.44 -7.10 -22.96
CA ILE A 30 -20.41 -7.21 -24.01
C ILE A 30 -19.64 -5.89 -24.04
N HIS A 31 -18.37 -5.90 -23.63
CA HIS A 31 -17.49 -4.75 -23.78
C HIS A 31 -17.22 -4.48 -25.28
N LEU A 32 -17.76 -3.39 -25.82
CA LEU A 32 -17.47 -2.95 -27.19
C LEU A 32 -16.05 -2.36 -27.26
N PRO A 33 -15.39 -2.41 -28.42
CA PRO A 33 -14.06 -1.81 -28.61
C PRO A 33 -14.02 -0.28 -28.44
N GLY A 34 -15.18 0.38 -28.29
CA GLY A 34 -15.29 1.80 -27.92
C GLY A 34 -15.54 2.05 -26.44
N ASP A 35 -15.81 1.01 -25.66
CA ASP A 35 -16.02 1.13 -24.22
C ASP A 35 -14.66 1.35 -23.53
N PRO A 36 -14.59 2.24 -22.53
CA PRO A 36 -13.39 2.38 -21.74
C PRO A 36 -13.02 1.03 -21.11
N ALA A 37 -11.78 0.60 -21.33
CA ALA A 37 -11.26 -0.65 -20.74
C ALA A 37 -11.27 -0.66 -19.20
N LEU A 38 -11.52 0.50 -18.58
CA LEU A 38 -11.66 0.68 -17.15
C LEU A 38 -13.01 1.32 -16.86
N SER A 39 -13.72 0.78 -15.88
CA SER A 39 -14.90 1.46 -15.34
C SER A 39 -14.52 2.83 -14.77
N ALA A 40 -15.52 3.71 -14.64
CA ALA A 40 -15.32 5.02 -14.00
C ALA A 40 -14.78 4.88 -12.57
N ARG A 41 -15.20 3.83 -11.84
CA ARG A 41 -14.73 3.53 -10.49
C ARG A 41 -13.26 3.14 -10.50
N GLU A 42 -12.84 2.24 -11.38
CA GLU A 42 -11.44 1.81 -11.49
C GLU A 42 -10.51 2.95 -11.89
N THR A 43 -10.95 3.80 -12.82
CA THR A 43 -10.22 4.99 -13.23
C THR A 43 -9.94 5.92 -12.03
N VAL A 44 -10.92 6.11 -11.15
CA VAL A 44 -10.75 6.92 -9.93
C VAL A 44 -9.80 6.24 -8.93
N LEU A 45 -9.88 4.92 -8.77
CA LEU A 45 -9.01 4.17 -7.87
C LEU A 45 -7.55 4.17 -8.35
N LEU A 46 -7.31 4.02 -9.65
CA LEU A 46 -5.97 4.08 -10.24
C LEU A 46 -5.35 5.47 -10.09
N LYS A 47 -6.12 6.54 -10.33
CA LYS A 47 -5.65 7.90 -10.06
C LYS A 47 -5.24 8.09 -8.59
N LYS A 48 -6.06 7.61 -7.65
CA LYS A 48 -5.72 7.66 -6.22
C LYS A 48 -4.47 6.85 -5.89
N LEU A 49 -4.30 5.69 -6.51
CA LEU A 49 -3.10 4.87 -6.33
C LEU A 49 -1.86 5.63 -6.79
N ASP A 50 -1.89 6.20 -8.00
CA ASP A 50 -0.78 7.00 -8.53
C ASP A 50 -0.48 8.21 -7.65
N GLU A 51 -1.49 8.93 -7.19
CA GLU A 51 -1.33 10.05 -6.24
C GLU A 51 -0.64 9.59 -4.95
N LYS A 52 -1.02 8.42 -4.42
CA LYS A 52 -0.41 7.86 -3.20
C LYS A 52 1.02 7.41 -3.43
N LEU A 53 1.32 6.76 -4.56
CA LEU A 53 2.68 6.34 -4.90
C LEU A 53 3.59 7.55 -5.12
N ASN A 54 3.12 8.59 -5.81
CA ASN A 54 3.87 9.82 -6.02
C ASN A 54 4.09 10.62 -4.73
N ALA A 55 3.20 10.47 -3.74
CA ALA A 55 3.37 11.09 -2.42
C ALA A 55 4.43 10.38 -1.55
N ILE A 56 4.81 9.15 -1.88
CA ILE A 56 5.86 8.42 -1.16
C ILE A 56 7.21 9.01 -1.55
N THR A 57 7.82 9.74 -0.63
CA THR A 57 9.17 10.28 -0.83
C THR A 57 10.18 9.46 -0.05
N PHE A 58 11.27 9.08 -0.72
CA PHE A 58 12.46 8.55 -0.06
C PHE A 58 13.24 9.72 0.55
N GLN A 59 13.42 9.70 1.87
CA GLN A 59 13.98 10.81 2.62
C GLN A 59 15.26 10.35 3.34
N LEU A 60 16.17 11.29 3.60
CA LEU A 60 17.36 11.11 4.41
C LEU A 60 17.26 12.04 5.63
N CYS A 61 17.65 11.54 6.80
CA CYS A 61 17.77 12.34 8.02
C CYS A 61 19.23 12.75 8.27
N ASP A 62 19.53 14.03 8.37
CA ASP A 62 20.88 14.55 8.61
C ASP A 62 21.39 14.26 10.03
N CYS A 63 20.49 13.97 10.98
CA CYS A 63 20.84 13.73 12.38
C CYS A 63 21.23 12.27 12.66
N CYS A 64 20.46 11.30 12.16
CA CYS A 64 20.74 9.87 12.37
C CYS A 64 21.28 9.16 11.12
N LEU A 65 21.32 9.83 9.97
CA LEU A 65 21.66 9.28 8.66
C LEU A 65 20.82 8.07 8.24
N GLU A 66 19.62 7.92 8.82
CA GLU A 66 18.66 6.92 8.35
C GLU A 66 18.05 7.38 7.02
N GLU A 67 18.00 6.46 6.06
CA GLU A 67 17.31 6.60 4.78
C GLU A 67 16.06 5.72 4.77
N GLY A 68 14.96 6.22 4.24
CA GLY A 68 13.73 5.45 4.15
C GLY A 68 12.53 6.23 3.66
N PHE A 69 11.43 5.51 3.47
CA PHE A 69 10.14 6.09 3.15
C PHE A 69 9.48 6.65 4.43
N ASP A 70 8.74 7.75 4.29
CA ASP A 70 7.90 8.33 5.34
C ASP A 70 8.63 8.66 6.65
N LEU A 71 9.91 9.03 6.59
CA LEU A 71 10.69 9.49 7.76
C LEU A 71 10.13 10.78 8.38
N ASN A 72 9.23 11.46 7.66
CA ASN A 72 8.63 12.73 8.05
C ASN A 72 9.70 13.77 8.39
N VAL A 73 10.71 13.91 7.52
CA VAL A 73 11.84 14.83 7.69
C VAL A 73 11.34 16.27 7.63
N VAL A 74 11.69 17.04 8.65
CA VAL A 74 11.43 18.48 8.76
C VAL A 74 12.74 19.11 9.23
N ASP A 75 13.22 20.13 8.52
CA ASP A 75 14.51 20.79 8.76
C ASP A 75 15.68 19.78 8.88
N GLY A 76 15.75 18.83 7.94
CA GLY A 76 16.82 17.80 7.91
C GLY A 76 16.72 16.73 9.01
N THR A 77 15.72 16.80 9.89
CA THR A 77 15.60 15.90 11.04
C THR A 77 14.35 15.03 10.93
N CYS A 78 14.46 13.71 11.09
CA CYS A 78 13.32 12.79 11.09
C CYS A 78 12.47 12.89 12.37
N SER A 79 11.23 12.39 12.32
CA SER A 79 10.30 12.41 13.46
C SER A 79 10.88 11.79 14.74
N ARG A 80 11.63 10.68 14.62
CA ARG A 80 12.29 10.01 15.75
C ARG A 80 13.36 10.89 16.40
N CYS A 81 14.19 11.54 15.59
CA CYS A 81 15.23 12.44 16.08
C CYS A 81 14.64 13.71 16.72
N ARG A 82 13.53 14.24 16.18
CA ARG A 82 12.81 15.37 16.79
C ARG A 82 12.19 14.99 18.14
N ASN A 83 11.59 13.80 18.22
CA ASN A 83 10.95 13.31 19.44
C ASN A 83 11.95 12.78 20.48
N ASN A 84 13.22 12.64 20.12
CA ASN A 84 14.27 12.24 21.03
C ASN A 84 14.62 13.42 21.95
N LYS A 85 13.99 13.45 23.12
CA LYS A 85 14.23 14.43 24.18
C LYS A 85 15.48 14.12 25.03
N GLY A 86 16.39 13.26 24.55
CA GLY A 86 17.50 12.68 25.30
C GLY A 86 18.10 13.61 26.34
N ASP A 87 17.88 13.26 27.61
CA ASP A 87 18.37 13.98 28.78
C ASP A 87 19.49 13.13 29.41
N PRO A 88 20.72 13.64 29.57
CA PRO A 88 21.19 15.00 29.28
C PRO A 88 21.63 15.26 27.83
N VAL A 89 21.80 14.22 27.02
CA VAL A 89 22.34 14.33 25.65
C VAL A 89 21.48 13.52 24.67
N LYS A 90 21.18 14.10 23.51
CA LYS A 90 20.46 13.40 22.43
C LYS A 90 21.26 12.21 21.92
N LYS A 91 20.59 11.08 21.70
CA LYS A 91 21.22 9.83 21.22
C LYS A 91 22.08 10.01 19.96
N TRP A 92 21.62 10.81 19.00
CA TRP A 92 22.24 11.01 17.69
C TRP A 92 22.94 12.38 17.56
N SER A 93 23.32 13.00 18.68
CA SER A 93 24.13 14.23 18.64
C SER A 93 25.63 13.92 18.64
N SER A 94 26.41 14.87 18.12
CA SER A 94 27.87 14.85 18.19
C SER A 94 28.39 14.80 19.64
N GLU A 95 27.66 15.35 20.59
CA GLU A 95 27.97 15.32 22.02
C GLU A 95 27.95 13.89 22.60
N ASN A 96 27.11 13.00 22.05
CA ASN A 96 27.10 11.58 22.43
C ASN A 96 28.26 10.79 21.79
N LYS A 97 29.16 11.47 21.06
CA LYS A 97 30.24 10.87 20.27
C LYS A 97 29.75 9.77 19.33
N VAL A 98 28.48 9.84 18.94
CA VAL A 98 27.94 8.93 17.94
C VAL A 98 28.45 9.43 16.60
N ASN A 99 29.09 8.53 15.86
CA ASN A 99 29.50 8.75 14.49
C ASN A 99 28.55 7.93 13.62
N PRO A 100 27.35 8.44 13.29
CA PRO A 100 26.62 7.89 12.16
C PRO A 100 27.46 8.32 10.96
N ALA A 101 28.39 7.48 10.53
CA ALA A 101 29.13 7.70 9.30
C ALA A 101 28.51 6.79 8.24
N LEU A 102 28.20 7.35 7.08
CA LEU A 102 27.89 6.57 5.88
C LEU A 102 29.07 5.66 5.51
N GLU A 103 30.30 6.09 5.81
CA GLU A 103 31.49 5.26 5.63
C GLU A 103 31.60 4.20 6.74
N VAL A 104 31.23 2.98 6.39
CA VAL A 104 31.53 1.79 7.18
C VAL A 104 33.06 1.58 7.16
N PRO A 105 33.73 1.48 8.32
CA PRO A 105 35.16 1.15 8.42
C PRO A 105 35.49 -0.13 7.65
N LEU A 106 36.68 -0.22 7.04
CA LEU A 106 37.08 -1.39 6.26
C LEU A 106 36.95 -2.71 7.04
N CYS A 107 37.22 -2.70 8.35
CA CYS A 107 37.08 -3.87 9.21
C CYS A 107 35.63 -4.31 9.48
N LEU A 108 34.64 -3.48 9.14
CA LEU A 108 33.21 -3.77 9.26
C LEU A 108 32.54 -3.97 7.89
N ARG A 109 33.31 -3.97 6.79
CA ARG A 109 32.79 -4.26 5.45
C ARG A 109 32.86 -5.77 5.17
N GLY A 110 31.79 -6.32 4.60
CA GLY A 110 31.76 -7.72 4.19
C GLY A 110 31.57 -8.73 5.33
N LEU A 111 30.97 -8.29 6.44
CA LEU A 111 30.56 -9.18 7.51
C LEU A 111 29.51 -10.17 7.00
N THR A 112 29.57 -11.41 7.48
CA THR A 112 28.48 -12.37 7.31
C THR A 112 27.27 -11.92 8.13
N ASP A 113 26.07 -12.38 7.75
CA ASP A 113 24.83 -12.07 8.48
C ASP A 113 24.98 -12.35 9.99
N MET A 114 25.68 -13.44 10.37
CA MET A 114 25.95 -13.75 11.78
C MET A 114 26.87 -12.75 12.46
N GLU A 115 27.95 -12.34 11.81
CA GLU A 115 28.91 -11.38 12.38
C GLU A 115 28.29 -10.00 12.56
N ASP A 116 27.50 -9.55 11.59
CA ASP A 116 26.77 -8.29 11.68
C ASP A 116 25.72 -8.32 12.81
N MET A 117 25.00 -9.44 12.96
CA MET A 117 24.05 -9.66 14.06
C MET A 117 24.70 -9.64 15.45
N VAL A 118 25.97 -10.06 15.58
CA VAL A 118 26.70 -10.01 16.87
C VAL A 118 27.11 -8.57 17.23
N ILE A 119 27.40 -7.75 16.23
CA ILE A 119 27.85 -6.36 16.42
C ILE A 119 26.65 -5.41 16.60
N ALA A 120 25.57 -5.62 15.84
CA ALA A 120 24.36 -4.84 15.93
C ALA A 120 23.64 -5.14 17.25
N ARG A 121 23.48 -4.13 18.12
CA ARG A 121 22.65 -4.19 19.34
C ARG A 121 21.13 -4.36 19.07
N VAL A 122 20.76 -4.88 17.90
CA VAL A 122 19.37 -5.06 17.50
C VAL A 122 18.97 -6.49 17.85
N LYS A 123 17.86 -6.64 18.59
CA LYS A 123 17.28 -7.94 18.97
C LYS A 123 17.18 -8.85 17.74
N SER A 124 17.98 -9.91 17.73
CA SER A 124 17.89 -10.99 16.75
C SER A 124 16.54 -11.68 16.88
N TYR A 125 15.73 -11.67 15.82
CA TYR A 125 14.57 -12.55 15.70
C TYR A 125 14.99 -13.76 14.88
N MET A 126 15.20 -14.89 15.54
CA MET A 126 15.33 -16.18 14.86
C MET A 126 13.93 -16.77 14.68
N GLN A 127 13.52 -16.97 13.43
CA GLN A 127 12.32 -17.73 13.10
C GLN A 127 12.75 -19.14 12.67
N ASP A 128 12.57 -20.12 13.56
CA ASP A 128 12.76 -21.52 13.20
C ASP A 128 11.55 -22.02 12.41
N ARG A 129 11.78 -22.51 11.18
CA ARG A 129 10.76 -23.14 10.35
C ARG A 129 11.01 -24.64 10.36
N TRP A 130 10.30 -25.32 11.24
CA TRP A 130 10.34 -26.77 11.31
C TRP A 130 9.70 -27.37 10.05
N THR A 131 10.50 -28.04 9.23
CA THR A 131 9.99 -28.91 8.16
C THR A 131 10.14 -30.34 8.64
N LYS A 132 8.99 -31.00 8.80
CA LYS A 132 8.91 -32.41 9.19
C LYS A 132 9.32 -33.24 7.97
N GLY A 133 10.46 -33.92 8.06
CA GLY A 133 10.86 -34.98 7.13
C GLY A 133 10.04 -36.25 7.34
#